data_AF-A0A929U0Z8-F1
#
_entry.id   AF-A0A929U0Z8-F1
#
_cell.length_a   1.000
_cell.length_b   1.000
_cell.length_c   1.000
_cell.angle_alpha   90.00
_cell.angle_beta   90.00
_cell.angle_gamma   90.00
#
_symmetry.space_group_name_H-M   'P 1'
#
loop_
_entity.id
_entity.type
_entity.pdbx_description
1 polymer ?
#
loop_
_entity_poly.entity_id
_entity_poly.type
_entity_poly.pdbx_seq_one_letter_code
_entity_poly.pdbx_strand_id
1 'polypeptide(L)'
;MQSKCHKKLELSKFTVYIVLGIVFIFFSIALNGKGFIASGNLLNILRQTAMVSVMAVAGVFVLGAGQIDLTVGSTAAMSAMFSALVLQATNNMLLAILASILFGIFVGFINGLLVTKLKLPSFLATLGMMQMIRGMAMWITNTAAVPI
;
A
#
# COMPACT_ATOMS: atom_id res chain seq x y z
N MET A 1 -18.95 -19.00 -51.60
CA MET A 1 -18.85 -19.95 -50.46
C MET A 1 -17.59 -19.59 -49.67
N GLN A 2 -17.75 -19.30 -48.37
CA GLN A 2 -16.72 -19.10 -47.31
C GLN A 2 -15.96 -17.76 -47.21
N SER A 3 -16.55 -16.82 -46.47
CA SER A 3 -15.86 -15.71 -45.81
C SER A 3 -15.14 -16.24 -44.56
N LYS A 4 -13.79 -16.27 -44.58
CA LYS A 4 -12.98 -16.57 -43.38
C LYS A 4 -12.80 -15.30 -42.56
N CYS A 5 -13.59 -15.20 -41.49
CA CYS A 5 -13.41 -14.21 -40.42
C CYS A 5 -12.12 -14.55 -39.63
N HIS A 6 -10.98 -13.99 -40.03
CA HIS A 6 -9.79 -13.97 -39.19
C HIS A 6 -10.07 -13.02 -38.01
N LYS A 7 -10.41 -13.57 -36.84
CA LYS A 7 -10.28 -12.86 -35.57
C LYS A 7 -8.82 -12.39 -35.47
N LYS A 8 -8.54 -11.13 -35.78
CA LYS A 8 -7.27 -10.51 -35.37
C LYS A 8 -7.29 -10.57 -33.84
N LEU A 9 -6.45 -11.43 -33.26
CA LEU A 9 -6.12 -11.29 -31.84
C LEU A 9 -5.60 -9.86 -31.69
N GLU A 10 -6.31 -9.04 -30.94
CA GLU A 10 -5.89 -7.70 -30.56
C GLU A 10 -4.71 -7.84 -29.59
N LEU A 11 -3.55 -8.28 -30.10
CA LEU A 11 -2.31 -8.50 -29.36
C LEU A 11 -1.93 -7.27 -28.52
N SER A 12 -2.30 -6.08 -29.01
CA SER A 12 -2.21 -4.80 -28.29
C SER A 12 -2.82 -4.83 -26.88
N LYS A 13 -4.00 -5.46 -26.70
CA LYS A 13 -4.68 -5.55 -25.40
C LYS A 13 -4.00 -6.52 -24.43
N PHE A 14 -3.28 -7.51 -24.96
CA PHE A 14 -2.56 -8.50 -24.16
C PHE A 14 -1.09 -8.16 -23.96
N THR A 15 -0.61 -7.03 -24.50
CA THR A 15 0.80 -6.63 -24.45
C THR A 15 1.38 -6.68 -23.03
N VAL A 16 0.65 -6.18 -22.02
CA VAL A 16 1.11 -6.21 -20.63
C VAL A 16 1.29 -7.65 -20.13
N TYR A 17 0.35 -8.55 -20.42
CA TYR A 17 0.43 -9.95 -20.02
C TYR A 17 1.52 -10.72 -20.79
N ILE A 18 1.69 -10.41 -22.07
CA ILE A 18 2.74 -11.01 -22.92
C ILE A 18 4.11 -10.57 -22.43
N VAL A 19 4.31 -9.27 -22.20
CA VAL A 19 5.56 -8.72 -21.66
C VAL A 19 5.83 -9.31 -20.28
N LEU A 20 4.82 -9.39 -19.39
CA LEU A 20 4.95 -10.03 -18.09
C LEU A 20 5.41 -11.49 -18.24
N GLY A 21 4.78 -12.27 -19.14
CA GLY A 21 5.15 -13.66 -19.39
C GLY A 21 6.58 -13.82 -19.91
N ILE A 22 7.01 -12.97 -20.86
CA ILE A 22 8.38 -12.98 -21.40
C ILE A 22 9.40 -12.66 -20.30
N VAL A 23 9.17 -11.60 -19.54
CA VAL A 23 10.02 -11.19 -18.41
C VAL A 23 10.10 -12.30 -17.38
N PHE A 24 8.96 -12.92 -17.05
CA PHE A 24 8.89 -14.00 -16.07
C PHE A 24 9.70 -15.22 -16.49
N ILE A 25 9.54 -15.68 -17.74
CA ILE A 25 10.28 -16.83 -18.29
C ILE A 25 11.78 -16.51 -18.36
N PHE A 26 12.14 -15.34 -18.91
CA PHE A 26 13.53 -14.92 -19.05
C PHE A 26 14.26 -14.92 -17.70
N PHE A 27 13.70 -14.25 -16.68
CA PHE A 27 14.32 -14.20 -15.36
C PHE A 27 14.23 -15.52 -14.60
N SER A 28 13.22 -16.35 -14.86
CA SER A 28 13.15 -17.70 -14.28
C SER A 28 14.33 -18.56 -14.73
N ILE A 29 14.68 -18.51 -16.03
CA ILE A 29 15.80 -19.26 -16.60
C ILE A 29 17.14 -18.62 -16.19
N ALA A 30 17.27 -17.30 -16.36
CA ALA A 30 18.53 -16.59 -16.10
C ALA A 30 18.97 -16.67 -14.63
N LEU A 31 18.02 -16.75 -13.68
CA LEU A 31 18.31 -16.73 -12.25
C LEU A 31 18.28 -18.11 -11.58
N ASN A 32 18.05 -19.21 -12.33
CA ASN A 32 18.10 -20.60 -11.83
C ASN A 32 17.43 -20.80 -10.46
N GLY A 33 16.17 -20.36 -10.32
CA GLY A 33 15.39 -20.51 -9.07
C GLY A 33 15.75 -19.55 -7.93
N LYS A 34 16.78 -18.71 -8.07
CA LYS A 34 17.18 -17.67 -7.08
C LYS A 34 16.59 -16.28 -7.38
N GLY A 35 15.69 -16.21 -8.36
CA GLY A 35 15.09 -14.97 -8.86
C GLY A 35 13.60 -14.87 -8.60
N PHE A 36 12.84 -14.63 -9.67
CA PHE A 36 11.40 -14.34 -9.61
C PHE A 36 10.58 -15.44 -8.90
N ILE A 37 10.93 -16.71 -9.12
CA ILE A 37 10.24 -17.90 -8.56
C ILE A 37 10.73 -18.24 -7.13
N ALA A 38 11.79 -17.58 -6.63
CA ALA A 38 12.25 -17.84 -5.27
C ALA A 38 11.12 -17.58 -4.26
N SER A 39 10.92 -18.52 -3.33
CA SER A 39 9.84 -18.46 -2.34
C SER A 39 9.85 -17.14 -1.57
N GLY A 40 11.03 -16.62 -1.22
CA GLY A 40 11.19 -15.31 -0.57
C GLY A 40 10.70 -14.14 -1.43
N ASN A 41 10.97 -14.15 -2.74
CA ASN A 41 10.48 -13.12 -3.65
C ASN A 41 8.95 -13.19 -3.80
N LEU A 42 8.41 -14.39 -3.96
CA LEU A 42 6.95 -14.60 -4.07
C LEU A 42 6.23 -14.17 -2.78
N LEU A 43 6.75 -14.54 -1.61
CA LEU A 43 6.22 -14.10 -0.31
C LEU A 43 6.29 -12.58 -0.14
N ASN A 44 7.35 -11.92 -0.63
CA ASN A 44 7.45 -10.47 -0.59
C ASN A 44 6.44 -9.78 -1.51
N ILE A 45 6.24 -10.30 -2.73
CA ILE A 45 5.19 -9.82 -3.64
C ILE A 45 3.83 -9.96 -2.97
N LEU A 46 3.51 -11.15 -2.44
CA LEU A 46 2.24 -11.41 -1.76
C LEU A 46 2.03 -10.49 -0.56
N ARG A 47 3.06 -10.23 0.25
CA ARG A 47 2.96 -9.30 1.39
C ARG A 47 2.68 -7.86 0.95
N GLN A 48 3.37 -7.38 -0.08
CA GLN A 48 3.15 -6.03 -0.61
C GLN A 48 1.77 -5.89 -1.25
N THR A 49 1.35 -6.88 -2.05
CA THR A 49 0.02 -6.90 -2.67
C THR A 49 -1.08 -6.97 -1.61
N ALA A 50 -0.95 -7.83 -0.61
CA ALA A 50 -1.93 -7.95 0.48
C ALA A 50 -2.12 -6.61 1.22
N MET A 51 -1.03 -5.91 1.52
CA MET A 51 -1.10 -4.58 2.16
C MET A 51 -1.91 -3.60 1.30
N VAL A 52 -1.57 -3.47 0.01
CA VAL A 52 -2.27 -2.56 -0.91
C VAL A 52 -3.74 -2.97 -1.10
N SER A 53 -4.03 -4.27 -1.19
CA SER A 53 -5.40 -4.77 -1.34
C SER A 53 -6.27 -4.45 -0.13
N VAL A 54 -5.77 -4.62 1.10
CA VAL A 54 -6.50 -4.26 2.32
C VAL A 54 -6.76 -2.75 2.36
N MET A 55 -5.77 -1.93 2.03
CA MET A 55 -5.94 -0.48 1.93
C MET A 55 -6.97 -0.09 0.86
N ALA A 56 -6.98 -0.78 -0.29
CA ALA A 56 -7.93 -0.52 -1.36
C ALA A 56 -9.38 -0.78 -0.91
N VAL A 57 -9.63 -1.86 -0.15
CA VAL A 57 -10.95 -2.15 0.42
C VAL A 57 -11.41 -1.01 1.33
N ALA A 58 -10.53 -0.49 2.20
CA ALA A 58 -10.84 0.68 3.02
C ALA A 58 -11.14 1.92 2.15
N GLY A 59 -10.37 2.13 1.09
CA GLY A 59 -10.55 3.23 0.14
C GLY A 59 -11.92 3.22 -0.57
N VAL A 60 -12.52 2.04 -0.81
CA VAL A 60 -13.86 1.94 -1.39
C VAL A 60 -14.92 2.63 -0.52
N PHE A 61 -14.83 2.52 0.81
CA PHE A 61 -15.78 3.19 1.70
C PHE A 61 -15.65 4.72 1.66
N VAL A 62 -14.42 5.22 1.59
CA VAL A 62 -14.14 6.66 1.50
C VAL A 62 -14.67 7.22 0.17
N LEU A 63 -14.36 6.55 -0.94
CA LEU A 63 -14.82 6.93 -2.27
C LEU A 63 -16.34 6.80 -2.39
N GLY A 64 -16.93 5.76 -1.78
CA GLY A 64 -18.38 5.58 -1.71
C GLY A 64 -19.11 6.70 -0.97
N ALA A 65 -18.45 7.35 -0.02
CA ALA A 65 -18.94 8.55 0.67
C ALA A 65 -18.70 9.86 -0.13
N GLY A 66 -18.19 9.77 -1.36
CA GLY A 66 -17.85 10.93 -2.20
C GLY A 66 -16.63 11.72 -1.70
N GLN A 67 -15.76 11.09 -0.90
CA GLN A 67 -14.57 11.71 -0.34
C GLN A 67 -13.29 11.11 -0.93
N ILE A 68 -12.16 11.79 -0.72
CA ILE A 68 -10.83 11.30 -1.08
C ILE A 68 -9.98 11.24 0.19
N ASP A 69 -9.28 10.11 0.41
CA ASP A 69 -8.30 9.97 1.49
C ASP A 69 -6.93 9.61 0.93
N LEU A 70 -6.01 10.57 1.00
CA LEU A 70 -4.62 10.41 0.60
C LEU A 70 -3.71 9.95 1.75
N THR A 71 -4.20 9.97 2.99
CA THR A 71 -3.39 9.60 4.16
C THR A 71 -3.13 8.11 4.26
N VAL A 72 -3.92 7.26 3.60
CA VAL A 72 -3.86 5.79 3.72
C VAL A 72 -2.44 5.22 3.64
N GLY A 73 -1.62 5.71 2.69
CA GLY A 73 -0.24 5.27 2.53
C GLY A 73 0.69 5.75 3.65
N SER A 74 0.61 7.03 4.00
CA SER A 74 1.40 7.60 5.10
C SER A 74 1.02 6.99 6.46
N THR A 75 -0.26 6.70 6.68
CA THR A 75 -0.77 6.07 7.89
C THR A 75 -0.26 4.64 7.99
N ALA A 76 -0.33 3.85 6.90
CA ALA A 76 0.22 2.50 6.87
C ALA A 76 1.74 2.47 7.17
N ALA A 77 2.50 3.39 6.55
CA ALA A 77 3.94 3.50 6.79
C ALA A 77 4.27 3.86 8.25
N MET A 78 3.55 4.82 8.83
CA MET A 78 3.79 5.23 10.22
C MET A 78 3.26 4.21 11.24
N SER A 79 2.17 3.50 10.94
CA SER A 79 1.72 2.35 11.73
C SER A 79 2.76 1.22 11.74
N ALA A 80 3.41 0.94 10.60
CA ALA A 80 4.51 -0.03 10.55
C ALA A 80 5.72 0.43 11.39
N MET A 81 6.05 1.72 11.33
CA MET A 81 7.09 2.31 12.18
C MET A 81 6.75 2.20 13.67
N PHE A 82 5.53 2.53 14.09
CA PHE A 82 5.12 2.38 15.48
C PHE A 82 5.19 0.94 15.96
N SER A 83 4.74 -0.01 15.14
CA SER A 83 4.89 -1.43 15.45
C SER A 83 6.35 -1.80 15.69
N ALA A 84 7.27 -1.35 14.83
CA ALA A 84 8.70 -1.62 14.96
C ALA A 84 9.29 -1.01 16.24
N LEU A 85 9.00 0.27 16.52
CA LEU A 85 9.52 0.98 17.68
C LEU A 85 8.99 0.40 18.99
N VAL A 86 7.70 0.08 19.07
CA VAL A 86 7.09 -0.50 20.26
C VAL A 86 7.58 -1.92 20.49
N LEU A 87 7.73 -2.72 19.42
CA LEU A 87 8.28 -4.06 19.53
C LEU A 87 9.74 -4.02 20.03
N GLN A 88 10.57 -3.14 19.51
CA GLN A 88 11.95 -2.97 19.98
C GLN A 88 12.02 -2.50 21.44
N ALA A 89 11.13 -1.60 21.85
CA ALA A 89 11.14 -1.04 23.20
C ALA A 89 10.55 -1.99 24.27
N THR A 90 9.57 -2.81 23.91
CA THR A 90 8.79 -3.61 24.88
C THR A 90 8.92 -5.12 24.72
N ASN A 91 9.42 -5.57 23.57
CA ASN A 91 9.42 -6.96 23.13
C ASN A 91 8.03 -7.63 23.16
N ASN A 92 6.95 -6.82 23.16
CA ASN A 92 5.58 -7.29 23.27
C ASN A 92 4.81 -7.05 21.97
N MET A 93 4.54 -8.14 21.25
CA MET A 93 3.83 -8.11 19.97
C MET A 93 2.40 -7.55 20.09
N LEU A 94 1.71 -7.80 21.20
CA LEU A 94 0.34 -7.32 21.39
C LEU A 94 0.30 -5.80 21.53
N LEU A 95 1.27 -5.22 22.27
CA LEU A 95 1.40 -3.77 22.40
C LEU A 95 1.71 -3.11 21.06
N ALA A 96 2.59 -3.71 20.24
CA ALA A 96 2.92 -3.19 18.92
C ALA A 96 1.69 -3.13 17.98
N ILE A 97 0.87 -4.20 18.00
CA ILE A 97 -0.39 -4.25 17.23
C ILE A 97 -1.38 -3.20 17.73
N LEU A 98 -1.57 -3.08 19.05
CA LEU A 98 -2.49 -2.09 19.62
C LEU A 98 -2.07 -0.65 19.28
N ALA A 99 -0.79 -0.33 19.42
CA ALA A 99 -0.26 1.00 19.13
C ALA A 99 -0.50 1.40 17.66
N SER A 100 -0.23 0.49 16.72
CA SER A 100 -0.40 0.75 15.28
C SER A 100 -1.87 0.89 14.87
N ILE A 101 -2.78 0.10 15.46
CA ILE A 101 -4.24 0.23 15.25
C ILE A 101 -4.75 1.55 15.80
N LEU A 102 -4.37 1.91 17.03
CA LEU A 102 -4.80 3.15 17.67
C LEU A 102 -4.36 4.38 16.86
N PHE A 103 -3.14 4.35 16.30
CA PHE A 103 -2.67 5.41 15.41
C PHE A 103 -3.55 5.53 14.15
N GLY A 104 -3.87 4.43 13.49
CA GLY A 104 -4.76 4.44 12.32
C GLY A 104 -6.15 5.01 12.62
N ILE A 105 -6.75 4.61 13.75
CA ILE A 105 -8.03 5.14 14.22
C ILE A 105 -7.93 6.64 14.49
N PHE A 106 -6.86 7.08 15.16
CA PHE A 106 -6.63 8.48 15.46
C PHE A 106 -6.56 9.34 14.19
N VAL A 107 -5.79 8.92 13.19
CA VAL A 107 -5.70 9.64 11.90
C VAL A 107 -7.06 9.70 11.20
N GLY A 108 -7.76 8.57 11.12
CA GLY A 108 -9.09 8.50 10.51
C GLY A 108 -10.12 9.39 11.22
N PHE A 109 -10.07 9.44 12.55
CA PHE A 109 -10.92 10.30 13.36
C PHE A 109 -10.65 11.79 13.10
N ILE A 110 -9.39 12.20 13.07
CA ILE A 110 -9.01 13.59 12.78
C ILE A 110 -9.45 13.97 11.36
N ASN A 111 -9.17 13.16 10.35
CA ASN A 111 -9.62 13.43 8.97
C ASN A 111 -11.16 13.53 8.90
N GLY A 112 -11.87 12.62 9.56
CA GLY A 112 -13.33 12.65 9.65
C GLY A 112 -13.87 13.92 10.30
N LEU A 113 -13.26 14.38 11.40
CA LEU A 113 -13.64 15.65 12.04
C LEU A 113 -13.38 16.86 11.15
N LEU A 114 -12.22 16.93 10.50
CA LEU A 114 -11.86 18.03 9.60
C LEU A 114 -12.86 18.17 8.45
N VAL A 115 -13.30 17.04 7.87
CA VAL A 115 -14.26 17.04 6.77
C VAL A 115 -15.68 17.32 7.26
N THR A 116 -16.13 16.67 8.34
CA THR A 116 -17.54 16.75 8.77
C THR A 116 -17.88 17.99 9.60
N LYS A 117 -16.98 18.43 10.49
CA LYS A 117 -17.24 19.56 11.40
C LYS A 117 -16.66 20.87 10.87
N LEU A 118 -15.43 20.85 10.37
CA LEU A 118 -14.78 22.05 9.84
C LEU A 118 -15.10 22.32 8.36
N LYS A 119 -15.82 21.38 7.70
CA LYS A 119 -16.25 21.49 6.30
C LYS A 119 -15.09 21.75 5.34
N LEU A 120 -13.91 21.23 5.67
CA LEU A 120 -12.76 21.28 4.78
C LEU A 120 -12.96 20.30 3.62
N PRO A 121 -12.58 20.66 2.38
CA PRO A 121 -12.51 19.70 1.29
C PRO A 121 -11.61 18.51 1.69
N SER A 122 -12.11 17.27 1.54
CA SER A 122 -11.42 16.06 1.99
C SER A 122 -10.02 15.88 1.41
N PHE A 123 -9.85 16.23 0.15
CA PHE A 123 -8.54 16.25 -0.50
C PHE A 123 -7.53 17.16 0.24
N LEU A 124 -7.93 18.38 0.63
CA LEU A 124 -7.04 19.32 1.33
C LEU A 124 -6.74 18.84 2.75
N ALA A 125 -7.77 18.37 3.47
CA ALA A 125 -7.59 17.84 4.82
C ALA A 125 -6.62 16.64 4.82
N THR A 126 -6.81 15.70 3.89
CA THR A 126 -6.00 14.48 3.81
C THR A 126 -4.61 14.73 3.24
N LEU A 127 -4.43 15.67 2.30
CA LEU A 127 -3.09 16.12 1.89
C LEU A 127 -2.31 16.72 3.07
N GLY A 128 -2.93 17.64 3.81
CA GLY A 128 -2.28 18.27 4.95
C GLY A 128 -1.88 17.25 6.01
N MET A 129 -2.80 16.34 6.35
CA MET A 129 -2.53 15.26 7.31
C MET A 129 -1.44 14.31 6.82
N MET A 130 -1.42 13.95 5.53
CA MET A 130 -0.36 13.11 4.94
C MET A 130 1.02 13.75 5.11
N GLN A 131 1.13 15.06 4.86
CA GLN A 131 2.38 15.80 5.03
C GLN A 131 2.79 15.90 6.51
N MET A 132 1.82 16.09 7.42
CA MET A 132 2.09 16.09 8.86
C MET A 132 2.61 14.73 9.34
N ILE A 133 1.95 13.63 8.95
CA ILE A 133 2.39 12.26 9.28
C ILE A 133 3.80 12.03 8.76
N ARG A 134 4.07 12.41 7.51
CA ARG A 134 5.40 12.25 6.90
C ARG A 134 6.46 13.07 7.63
N GLY A 135 6.15 14.30 8.02
CA GLY A 135 7.06 15.15 8.80
C GLY A 135 7.34 14.57 10.19
N MET A 136 6.30 14.09 10.89
CA MET A 136 6.45 13.42 12.18
C MET A 136 7.31 12.15 12.06
N ALA A 137 7.06 11.33 11.04
CA ALA A 137 7.87 10.15 10.76
C ALA A 137 9.35 10.51 10.58
N MET A 138 9.66 11.53 9.78
CA MET A 138 11.04 12.00 9.59
C MET A 138 11.67 12.54 10.88
N TRP A 139 10.89 13.24 11.70
CA TRP A 139 11.37 13.78 12.97
C TRP A 139 11.68 12.66 13.97
N ILE A 140 10.79 11.69 14.12
CA ILE A 140 10.96 10.55 15.05
C ILE A 140 12.18 9.71 14.65
N THR A 141 12.36 9.45 13.36
CA THR A 141 13.45 8.58 12.89
C THR A 141 14.76 9.32 12.63
N ASN A 142 14.82 10.63 12.86
CA ASN A 142 15.94 11.48 12.41
C ASN A 142 16.29 11.21 10.93
N THR A 143 15.26 11.03 10.09
CA THR A 143 15.38 10.66 8.66
C THR A 143 16.06 9.32 8.36
N ALA A 144 16.36 8.51 9.37
CA ALA A 144 16.90 7.17 9.22
C ALA A 144 15.81 6.13 8.97
N ALA A 145 16.19 5.00 8.37
CA ALA A 145 15.34 3.82 8.30
C ALA A 145 15.29 3.13 9.67
N VAL A 146 14.09 2.79 10.14
CA VAL A 146 13.92 1.97 11.34
C VAL A 146 14.04 0.51 10.92
N PRO A 147 15.10 -0.21 11.34
CA PRO A 147 15.21 -1.64 11.06
C PRO A 147 14.12 -2.39 11.83
N ILE A 148 13.58 -3.42 11.17
CA ILE A 148 12.64 -4.40 11.70
C ILE A 148 13.34 -5.74 11.80
#